data_AF-X1PI52-F1
#
_entry.id   AF-X1PI52-F1
#
_cell.length_a   1.000
_cell.length_b   1.000
_cell.length_c   1.000
_cell.angle_alpha   90.00
_cell.angle_beta   90.00
_cell.angle_gamma   90.00
#
_symmetry.space_group_name_H-M   'P 1'
#
loop_
_entity.id
_entity.type
_entity.pdbx_description
1 polymer ?
#
loop_
_entity_poly.entity_id
_entity_poly.type
_entity_poly.pdbx_seq_one_letter_code
_entity_poly.pdbx_strand_id
1 'polypeptide(L)' 'MSYDNTIKQKFIELKAQGLSNTKICEELGISKNTGVDWNKELKPKIDHYKSIERDALSRFIMLLNG' A
#
# COMPACT_ATOMS: atom_id res chain seq x y z
N MET A 1 9.30 -19.87 4.28
CA MET A 1 8.16 -18.95 4.01
C MET A 1 8.21 -17.84 5.05
N SER A 2 8.57 -16.63 4.61
CA SER A 2 8.97 -15.53 5.49
C SER A 2 7.73 -14.78 6.01
N TYR A 3 7.34 -15.07 7.26
CA TYR A 3 6.18 -14.46 7.92
C TYR A 3 6.36 -12.96 8.22
N ASP A 4 7.57 -12.41 8.15
CA ASP A 4 7.89 -11.01 8.46
C ASP A 4 7.31 -9.99 7.44
N ASN A 5 6.88 -10.46 6.27
CA ASN A 5 6.43 -9.58 5.18
C ASN A 5 4.95 -9.18 5.27
N THR A 6 4.14 -9.81 6.14
CA THR A 6 2.69 -9.60 6.18
C THR A 6 2.32 -8.22 6.72
N ILE A 7 2.95 -7.75 7.79
CA ILE A 7 2.62 -6.45 8.40
C ILE A 7 3.01 -5.30 7.47
N LYS A 8 4.19 -5.37 6.83
CA LYS A 8 4.62 -4.38 5.83
C LYS A 8 3.74 -4.41 4.58
N GLN A 9 3.31 -5.59 4.11
CA GLN A 9 2.33 -5.66 3.01
C GLN A 9 1.01 -5.01 3.39
N LYS A 10 0.47 -5.32 4.56
CA LYS A 10 -0.77 -4.72 5.05
C LYS A 10 -0.66 -3.20 5.19
N PHE A 11 0.51 -2.70 5.62
CA PHE A 11 0.79 -1.27 5.62
C PHE A 11 0.70 -0.67 4.22
N ILE A 12 1.30 -1.32 3.20
CA ILE A 12 1.26 -0.87 1.80
C ILE A 12 -0.18 -0.85 1.29
N GLU A 13 -0.95 -1.92 1.52
CA GLU A 13 -2.35 -2.04 1.08
C GLU A 13 -3.23 -0.94 1.69
N LEU A 14 -3.17 -0.77 3.01
CA LEU A 14 -3.93 0.26 3.70
C LEU A 14 -3.49 1.67 3.26
N LYS A 15 -2.19 1.87 3.00
CA LYS A 15 -1.68 3.15 2.49
C LYS A 15 -2.11 3.42 1.05
N ALA A 16 -2.18 2.39 0.21
CA ALA A 16 -2.65 2.47 -1.17
C ALA A 16 -4.12 2.91 -1.22
N GLN A 17 -4.95 2.38 -0.30
CA GLN A 17 -6.35 2.76 -0.09
C GLN A 17 -6.55 4.20 0.42
N GLY A 18 -5.47 4.89 0.82
CA GLY A 18 -5.52 6.31 1.23
C GLY A 18 -5.64 6.54 2.74
N LEU A 19 -5.50 5.51 3.57
CA LEU A 19 -5.50 5.68 5.03
C LEU A 19 -4.29 6.51 5.51
N SER A 20 -4.49 7.22 6.62
CA SER A 20 -3.45 7.99 7.31
C SER A 20 -2.52 7.07 8.08
N ASN A 21 -1.23 7.42 8.16
CA ASN A 21 -0.22 6.59 8.86
C ASN A 21 -0.63 6.30 10.31
N THR A 22 -1.23 7.26 11.01
CA THR A 22 -1.71 7.08 12.38
C THR A 22 -2.71 5.92 12.48
N LYS A 23 -3.76 5.91 11.66
CA LYS A 23 -4.76 4.83 11.65
C LYS A 23 -4.14 3.47 11.32
N ILE A 24 -3.24 3.44 10.34
CA ILE A 24 -2.55 2.21 9.95
C ILE A 24 -1.67 1.70 11.09
N CYS A 25 -0.99 2.59 11.82
CA CYS A 25 -0.18 2.22 12.98
C CYS A 25 -1.02 1.63 14.10
N GLU A 26 -2.19 2.23 14.38
CA GLU A 26 -3.14 1.74 15.37
C GLU A 26 -3.67 0.35 15.00
N GLU A 27 -4.08 0.15 13.75
CA GLU A 27 -4.59 -1.12 13.25
C GLU A 27 -3.54 -2.24 13.24
N LEU A 28 -2.28 -1.90 12.94
CA LEU A 28 -1.19 -2.87 12.90
C LEU A 28 -0.46 -3.03 14.25
N GLY A 29 -0.83 -2.26 15.26
CA GLY A 29 -0.18 -2.26 16.57
C GLY A 29 1.30 -1.84 16.53
N ILE A 30 1.69 -0.99 15.57
CA ILE A 30 3.08 -0.51 15.42
C ILE A 30 3.23 0.92 15.92
N SER A 31 4.46 1.26 16.34
CA SER A 31 4.79 2.62 16.77
C SER A 31 4.67 3.63 15.63
N LYS A 32 4.23 4.85 15.95
CA LYS A 32 4.16 5.97 14.98
C LYS A 32 5.51 6.24 14.29
N ASN A 33 6.61 6.08 15.02
CA ASN A 33 7.96 6.23 14.47
C ASN A 33 8.25 5.20 13.37
N THR A 34 7.88 3.93 13.62
CA THR A 34 7.95 2.84 12.64
C THR A 34 7.08 3.13 11.43
N GLY A 35 5.86 3.63 11.61
CA GLY A 35 4.99 4.00 10.50
C GLY A 35 5.52 5.15 9.64
N VAL A 36 6.20 6.14 10.23
CA VAL A 36 6.84 7.23 9.47
C VAL A 36 8.02 6.71 8.67
N ASP A 37 8.85 5.85 9.28
CA ASP A 37 10.00 5.22 8.63
C ASP A 37 9.55 4.33 7.45
N TRP A 38 8.58 3.46 7.69
CA TRP A 38 7.99 2.60 6.67
C TRP A 38 7.30 3.38 5.56
N ASN A 39 6.65 4.51 5.87
CA ASN A 39 6.08 5.35 4.82
C ASN A 39 7.15 5.90 3.86
N LYS A 40 8.38 6.11 4.32
CA LYS A 40 9.51 6.51 3.46
C LYS A 40 10.09 5.31 2.72
N GLU A 41 10.40 4.23 3.44
CA GLU A 41 10.98 2.99 2.90
C GLU A 41 10.08 2.35 1.83
N LEU A 42 8.78 2.28 2.10
CA LEU A 42 7.80 1.58 1.27
C LEU A 42 7.15 2.49 0.24
N LYS A 43 7.47 3.79 0.22
CA LYS A 43 6.97 4.74 -0.80
C LYS A 43 7.09 4.24 -2.24
N PRO A 44 8.25 3.69 -2.71
CA PRO A 44 8.34 3.16 -4.06
C PRO A 44 7.41 1.98 -4.31
N LYS A 45 7.20 1.10 -3.31
CA LYS A 45 6.27 -0.03 -3.42
C LYS A 45 4.82 0.46 -3.47
N ILE A 46 4.44 1.42 -2.62
CA ILE A 46 3.10 2.01 -2.62
C ILE A 46 2.80 2.67 -3.96
N ASP A 47 3.75 3.43 -4.52
CA ASP A 47 3.59 4.09 -5.81
C ASP A 47 3.47 3.08 -6.96
N HIS A 48 4.29 2.03 -6.94
CA HIS A 48 4.22 0.93 -7.87
C HIS A 48 2.87 0.21 -7.83
N TYR A 49 2.37 -0.12 -6.63
CA TYR A 49 1.04 -0.72 -6.45
C TYR A 49 -0.07 0.19 -7.02
N LYS A 50 -0.04 1.49 -6.71
CA LYS A 50 -0.99 2.46 -7.27
C LYS A 50 -0.87 2.61 -8.78
N SER A 51 0.31 2.41 -9.35
CA SER A 51 0.53 2.44 -10.79
C SER A 51 -0.04 1.19 -11.45
N ILE A 52 0.21 0.00 -10.88
CA ILE A 52 -0.36 -1.26 -11.36
C ILE A 52 -1.88 -1.23 -11.29
N GLU A 53 -2.47 -0.79 -10.18
CA GLU A 53 -3.93 -0.67 -10.07
C GLU A 53 -4.51 0.29 -11.11
N ARG A 54 -3.82 1.42 -11.37
CA ARG A 54 -4.22 2.36 -12.43
C ARG A 54 -4.09 1.77 -13.83
N ASP A 55 -3.03 1.04 -14.11
CA ASP A 55 -2.80 0.36 -15.40
C ASP A 55 -3.83 -0.76 -15.61
N ALA A 56 -4.09 -1.57 -14.60
CA ALA A 56 -5.11 -2.61 -14.61
C ALA A 56 -6.51 -2.04 -14.87
N LEU A 57 -6.87 -0.96 -14.16
CA LEU A 57 -8.13 -0.25 -14.37
C LEU A 57 -8.24 0.32 -15.78
N SER A 58 -7.17 0.94 -16.29
CA SER A 58 -7.12 1.52 -17.64
C SER A 58 -7.31 0.44 -18.71
N ARG A 59 -6.62 -0.70 -18.57
CA ARG A 59 -6.77 -1.85 -19.48
C ARG A 59 -8.18 -2.42 -19.45
N PHE A 60 -8.77 -2.56 -18.27
CA PHE A 60 -10.12 -3.08 -18.12
C PHE A 60 -11.15 -2.18 -18.83
N ILE A 61 -11.06 -0.87 -18.63
CA ILE A 61 -11.93 0.11 -19.31
C ILE A 61 -11.72 0.05 -20.84
N MET A 62 -10.49 -0.07 -21.32
CA MET A 62 -10.20 -0.18 -22.75
C MET A 62 -10.86 -1.43 -23.37
N LEU A 63 -10.86 -2.57 -22.68
CA LEU A 63 -11.48 -3.81 -23.15
C LEU A 63 -13.01 -3.78 -23.15
N LEU A 64 -13.64 -2.99 -22.27
CA LEU A 64 -15.11 -2.88 -22.22
C LEU A 64 -15.69 -1.92 -23.25
N ASN A 65 -14.88 -0.99 -23.77
CA ASN A 65 -15.30 0.01 -24.75
C ASN A 65 -14.86 -0.33 -26.20
N GLY A 66 -14.32 -1.53 -26.40
CA GLY A 66 -13.84 -2.04 -27.69
C GLY A 66 -14.74 -3.12 -28.28
#